data_AF-A0A8T3LKM1-F1
#
_entry.id   AF-A0A8T3LKM1-F1
#
_cell.length_a   1.000
_cell.length_b   1.000
_cell.length_c   1.000
_cell.angle_alpha   90.00
_cell.angle_beta   90.00
_cell.angle_gamma   90.00
#
_symmetry.space_group_name_H-M   'P 1'
#
loop_
_entity.id
_entity.type
_entity.pdbx_description
1 polymer ?
#
loop_
_entity_poly.entity_id
_entity_poly.type
_entity_poly.pdbx_seq_one_letter_code
_entity_poly.pdbx_strand_id
1 'polypeptide(L)'
;MRGGSRSGRGPGAAALSGRRLAAAAHPIARSLDPSRSGVGPRDLLAALRRGGVALRGADQGYAALYSALNNQSGLFQRAARGRYVWLDPGDDDATV
;
A
#
# COMPACT_ATOMS: atom_id res chain seq x y z
N MET A 1 -3.81 37.12 -30.69
CA MET A 1 -4.47 35.85 -31.07
C MET A 1 -3.41 34.75 -31.15
N ARG A 2 -3.67 33.61 -30.49
CA ARG A 2 -3.05 32.26 -30.67
C ARG A 2 -1.56 32.15 -30.26
N GLY A 3 -1.09 31.13 -29.56
CA GLY A 3 -1.71 29.87 -29.13
C GLY A 3 -0.89 29.25 -27.99
N GLY A 4 -1.61 28.57 -27.09
CA GLY A 4 -1.01 27.91 -25.94
C GLY A 4 -0.20 26.69 -26.34
N SER A 5 0.94 26.50 -25.65
CA SER A 5 1.58 25.20 -25.55
C SER A 5 1.29 24.67 -24.15
N ARG A 6 0.21 23.89 -24.06
CA ARG A 6 -0.05 22.99 -22.93
C ARG A 6 1.02 21.90 -23.02
N SER A 7 2.13 22.07 -22.31
CA SER A 7 3.08 20.98 -22.07
C SER A 7 2.32 19.83 -21.41
N GLY A 8 2.11 18.77 -22.19
CA GLY A 8 1.39 17.58 -21.82
C GLY A 8 2.03 16.91 -20.62
N ARG A 9 1.58 17.28 -19.42
CA ARG A 9 1.56 16.36 -18.29
C ARG A 9 0.41 15.40 -18.59
N GLY A 10 0.72 14.26 -19.22
CA GLY A 10 -0.20 13.11 -19.16
C GLY A 10 -0.63 12.91 -17.70
N PRO A 11 -1.84 12.40 -17.42
CA PRO A 11 -2.32 12.24 -16.06
C PRO A 11 -1.31 11.37 -15.29
N GLY A 12 -0.38 12.03 -14.60
CA GLY A 12 0.65 11.39 -13.83
C GLY A 12 -0.08 10.68 -12.73
N ALA A 13 -0.21 9.36 -12.85
CA ALA A 13 -0.90 8.51 -11.89
C ALA A 13 -0.50 8.98 -10.50
N ALA A 14 -1.44 9.61 -9.80
CA ALA A 14 -1.14 10.28 -8.55
C ALA A 14 -0.57 9.23 -7.61
N ALA A 15 0.71 9.36 -7.26
CA ALA A 15 1.41 8.36 -6.48
C ALA A 15 0.65 8.11 -5.17
N LEU A 16 0.35 6.85 -4.89
CA LEU A 16 -0.57 6.49 -3.82
C LEU A 16 0.06 6.77 -2.44
N SER A 17 -0.77 7.20 -1.49
CA SER A 17 -0.38 7.41 -0.09
C SER A 17 -1.56 7.11 0.86
N GLY A 18 -1.25 6.93 2.15
CA GLY A 18 -2.26 6.73 3.20
C GLY A 18 -3.21 5.57 2.91
N ARG A 19 -4.52 5.79 3.10
CA ARG A 19 -5.57 4.78 2.88
C ARG A 19 -5.56 4.18 1.47
N ARG A 20 -5.32 4.99 0.43
CA ARG A 20 -5.29 4.49 -0.95
C ARG A 20 -4.10 3.56 -1.19
N LEU A 21 -2.97 3.84 -0.56
CA LEU A 21 -1.81 2.97 -0.61
C LEU A 21 -2.05 1.66 0.15
N ALA A 22 -2.63 1.72 1.34
CA ALA A 22 -3.01 0.51 2.08
C ALA A 22 -4.01 -0.35 1.29
N ALA A 23 -5.04 0.25 0.70
CA ALA A 23 -6.02 -0.47 -0.12
C ALA A 23 -5.38 -1.15 -1.35
N ALA A 24 -4.40 -0.51 -2.00
CA ALA A 24 -3.66 -1.13 -3.11
C ALA A 24 -2.70 -2.24 -2.63
N ALA A 25 -2.12 -2.10 -1.44
CA ALA A 25 -1.23 -3.09 -0.85
C ALA A 25 -1.98 -4.34 -0.36
N HIS A 26 -3.26 -4.21 0.00
CA HIS A 26 -4.07 -5.28 0.58
C HIS A 26 -4.20 -6.55 -0.28
N PRO A 27 -4.67 -6.49 -1.54
CA PRO A 27 -4.77 -7.69 -2.38
C PRO A 27 -3.41 -8.33 -2.67
N ILE A 28 -2.34 -7.52 -2.71
CA ILE A 28 -0.97 -8.00 -2.90
C ILE A 28 -0.49 -8.75 -1.65
N ALA A 29 -0.73 -8.20 -0.46
CA ALA A 29 -0.40 -8.88 0.80
C ALA A 29 -1.15 -10.22 0.93
N ARG A 30 -2.44 -10.25 0.57
CA ARG A 30 -3.24 -11.48 0.54
C ARG A 30 -2.68 -12.53 -0.43
N SER A 31 -2.19 -12.11 -1.59
CA SER A 31 -1.55 -13.02 -2.55
C SER A 31 -0.18 -13.50 -2.10
N LEU A 32 0.60 -12.68 -1.39
CA LEU A 32 1.94 -13.04 -0.90
C LEU A 32 1.91 -13.94 0.32
N ASP A 33 0.89 -13.76 1.17
CA ASP A 33 0.71 -14.52 2.40
C ASP A 33 -0.77 -14.90 2.60
N PRO A 34 -1.24 -15.91 1.86
CA PRO A 34 -2.60 -16.44 2.05
C PRO A 34 -2.83 -17.00 3.46
N SER A 35 -1.75 -17.45 4.11
CA SER A 35 -1.75 -18.02 5.47
C SER A 35 -1.87 -17.01 6.60
N ARG A 36 -1.89 -15.69 6.31
CA ARG A 36 -1.93 -14.62 7.32
C ARG A 36 -0.78 -14.73 8.36
N SER A 37 0.39 -15.24 7.97
CA SER A 37 1.60 -15.32 8.82
C SER A 37 2.33 -13.97 8.98
N GLY A 38 1.92 -12.96 8.23
CA GLY A 38 2.47 -11.62 8.14
C GLY A 38 3.45 -11.47 6.98
N VAL A 39 3.42 -10.30 6.34
CA VAL A 39 4.32 -9.92 5.22
C VAL A 39 5.28 -8.83 5.68
N GLY A 40 6.54 -8.90 5.24
CA GLY A 40 7.50 -7.84 5.49
C GLY A 40 7.18 -6.59 4.65
N PRO A 41 7.30 -5.37 5.20
CA PRO A 41 7.02 -4.14 4.45
C PRO A 41 7.94 -3.96 3.23
N ARG A 42 9.16 -4.51 3.27
CA ARG A 42 10.09 -4.50 2.11
C ARG A 42 9.63 -5.42 0.97
N ASP A 43 9.17 -6.62 1.31
CA ASP A 43 8.66 -7.58 0.32
C ASP A 43 7.38 -7.06 -0.33
N LEU A 44 6.49 -6.49 0.49
CA LEU A 44 5.27 -5.85 0.01
C LEU A 44 5.55 -4.63 -0.88
N LEU A 45 6.55 -3.81 -0.52
CA LEU A 45 7.01 -2.70 -1.35
C LEU A 45 7.54 -3.18 -2.71
N ALA A 46 8.34 -4.24 -2.71
CA ALA A 46 8.89 -4.82 -3.94
C ALA A 46 7.76 -5.38 -4.84
N ALA A 47 6.76 -6.03 -4.26
CA ALA A 47 5.61 -6.54 -5.01
C ALA A 47 4.73 -5.42 -5.58
N LEU A 48 4.46 -4.36 -4.80
CA LEU A 48 3.76 -3.15 -5.27
C LEU A 48 4.46 -2.54 -6.49
N ARG A 49 5.78 -2.44 -6.44
CA ARG A 49 6.59 -1.91 -7.55
C ARG A 49 6.56 -2.80 -8.78
N ARG A 50 6.68 -4.12 -8.60
CA ARG A 50 6.53 -5.09 -9.70
C ARG A 50 5.14 -5.02 -10.34
N GLY A 51 4.11 -4.72 -9.54
CA GLY A 51 2.74 -4.47 -10.01
C GLY A 51 2.52 -3.09 -10.65
N GLY A 52 3.57 -2.28 -10.85
CA GLY A 52 3.46 -0.97 -11.49
C GLY A 52 2.90 0.13 -10.59
N VAL A 53 2.77 -0.10 -9.28
CA VAL A 53 2.26 0.91 -8.34
C VAL A 53 3.34 1.98 -8.11
N ALA A 54 3.07 3.19 -8.59
CA ALA A 54 3.91 4.35 -8.35
C ALA A 54 3.72 4.86 -6.90
N LEU A 55 4.81 4.92 -6.16
CA LEU A 55 4.85 5.30 -4.75
C LEU A 55 5.62 6.62 -4.62
N ARG A 56 5.11 7.55 -3.80
CA ARG A 56 5.77 8.83 -3.52
C ARG A 56 6.41 8.80 -2.14
N GLY A 57 7.56 9.46 -1.98
CA GLY A 57 8.16 9.76 -0.68
C GLY A 57 9.64 9.43 -0.57
N ALA A 58 10.22 9.84 0.55
CA ALA A 58 11.57 9.45 0.95
C ALA A 58 11.70 7.92 1.06
N ASP A 59 12.94 7.43 1.05
CA ASP A 59 13.24 5.99 1.05
C ASP A 59 12.43 5.23 0.01
N GLN A 60 12.29 5.83 -1.18
CA GLN A 60 11.77 5.11 -2.33
C GLN A 60 10.29 4.64 -2.13
N GLY A 61 9.54 5.32 -1.24
CA GLY A 61 8.15 5.00 -0.90
C GLY A 61 7.99 4.06 0.30
N TYR A 62 9.09 3.61 0.91
CA TYR A 62 9.05 2.74 2.10
C TYR A 62 8.38 3.41 3.30
N ALA A 63 8.75 4.65 3.62
CA ALA A 63 8.16 5.39 4.73
C ALA A 63 6.65 5.63 4.55
N ALA A 64 6.23 5.91 3.31
CA ALA A 64 4.83 6.08 2.96
C ALA A 64 4.03 4.78 3.11
N LEU A 65 4.59 3.65 2.65
CA LEU A 65 3.98 2.33 2.85
C LEU A 65 3.90 1.99 4.33
N TYR A 66 5.00 2.12 5.06
CA TYR A 66 5.06 1.81 6.49
C TYR A 66 4.04 2.63 7.28
N SER A 67 3.93 3.94 7.02
CA SER A 67 2.92 4.79 7.65
C SER A 67 1.50 4.39 7.25
N ALA A 68 1.25 4.06 5.97
CA ALA A 68 -0.05 3.61 5.50
C ALA A 68 -0.51 2.31 6.18
N LEU A 69 0.38 1.32 6.34
CA LEU A 69 0.06 0.05 7.00
C LEU A 69 -0.24 0.25 8.49
N ASN A 70 0.53 1.10 9.19
CA ASN A 70 0.28 1.37 10.62
C ASN A 70 -0.99 2.18 10.88
N ASN A 71 -1.36 3.09 9.96
CA ASN A 71 -2.51 3.98 10.14
C ASN A 71 -3.83 3.36 9.67
N GLN A 72 -3.83 2.17 9.06
CA GLN A 72 -5.02 1.53 8.49
C GLN A 72 -5.27 0.20 9.19
N SER A 73 -5.57 0.28 10.49
CA SER A 73 -5.85 -0.86 11.37
C SER A 73 -7.05 -1.72 10.94
N GLY A 74 -7.93 -1.23 10.07
CA GLY A 74 -9.01 -2.02 9.47
C GLY A 74 -8.62 -2.80 8.22
N LEU A 75 -7.39 -2.65 7.72
CA LEU A 75 -6.86 -3.38 6.56
C LEU A 75 -5.62 -4.19 6.92
N PHE A 76 -4.86 -3.75 7.92
CA PHE A 76 -3.63 -4.39 8.35
C PHE A 76 -3.48 -4.37 9.86
N GLN A 77 -3.01 -5.48 10.40
CA GLN A 77 -2.55 -5.60 11.78
C GLN A 77 -1.04 -5.79 11.79
N ARG A 78 -0.35 -5.07 12.69
CA ARG A 78 1.09 -5.26 12.89
C ARG A 78 1.33 -6.50 13.74
N ALA A 79 2.01 -7.50 13.17
CA ALA A 79 2.43 -8.71 13.85
C ALA A 79 3.84 -8.56 14.44
N ALA A 80 4.27 -9.59 15.18
CA ALA A 80 5.61 -9.67 15.74
C ALA A 80 6.68 -9.52 14.65
N ARG A 81 7.88 -9.05 15.04
CA ARG A 81 9.04 -8.84 14.15
C ARG A 81 8.81 -7.84 13.01
N GLY A 82 7.84 -6.92 13.16
CA GLY A 82 7.61 -5.85 12.18
C GLY A 82 6.97 -6.32 10.87
N ARG A 83 6.26 -7.45 10.91
CA ARG A 83 5.46 -7.95 9.79
C ARG A 83 4.04 -7.40 9.86
N TYR A 84 3.32 -7.40 8.74
CA TYR A 84 1.93 -6.93 8.65
C TYR A 84 1.04 -8.06 8.12
N VAL A 85 -0.01 -8.38 8.88
CA VAL A 85 -1.05 -9.32 8.49
C VAL A 85 -2.19 -8.52 7.88
N TRP A 86 -2.73 -8.98 6.76
CA TRP A 86 -3.90 -8.37 6.12
C TRP A 86 -5.18 -8.79 6.86
N LEU A 87 -6.13 -7.87 7.00
CA LEU A 87 -7.43 -8.10 7.62
C LEU A 87 -8.52 -8.01 6.55
N ASP A 88 -9.50 -8.91 6.56
CA ASP A 88 -10.65 -8.74 5.66
C ASP A 88 -11.54 -7.62 6.21
N PRO A 89 -11.94 -6.62 5.40
CA PRO A 89 -12.88 -5.59 5.84
C PRO A 89 -14.27 -6.23 6.04
N GLY A 90 -14.47 -6.84 7.20
CA GLY A 90 -15.59 -7.71 7.53
C GLY A 90 -15.25 -8.77 8.61
N ASP A 91 -13.96 -9.01 8.84
CA ASP A 91 -13.41 -9.86 9.91
C ASP A 91 -13.41 -9.08 11.27
N ASP A 92 -14.46 -8.30 11.55
CA ASP A 92 -14.70 -7.65 12.86
C ASP A 92 -15.25 -8.66 13.89
N ASP A 93 -15.50 -9.90 13.46
CA ASP A 93 -16.12 -10.97 14.24
C ASP A 93 -15.07 -11.95 14.78
N ALA A 94 -14.37 -11.56 15.85
CA ALA A 94 -13.72 -12.48 16.78
C ALA A 94 -13.32 -11.76 18.08
N THR A 95 -14.29 -11.17 18.78
CA THR A 95 -14.15 -10.95 20.23
C THR A 95 -15.38 -11.52 20.91
N VAL A 96 -15.30 -12.79 21.29
CA VAL A 96 -16.05 -13.39 22.39
C VAL A 96 -15.05 -13.73 23.48
#